data_AF-A0A350QRL5-F1
#
_entry.id   AF-A0A350QRL5-F1
#
_cell.length_a   1.000
_cell.length_b   1.000
_cell.length_c   1.000
_cell.angle_alpha   90.00
_cell.angle_beta   90.00
_cell.angle_gamma   90.00
#
_symmetry.space_group_name_H-M   'P 1'
#
loop_
_entity.id
_entity.type
_entity.pdbx_description
1 polymer ?
#
loop_
_entity_poly.entity_id
_entity_poly.type
_entity_poly.pdbx_seq_one_letter_code
_entity_poly.pdbx_strand_id
1 'polypeptide(L)'
;MNVTNDPNLTSWIDSANETGCDFPIQNLPFGLFTVAGDDRPRIGVAIGDMVMDCGALGRRGLLDDHCEPAARDALAGTSLNEFLALGRMHWRAVRERMSALLRSDMPVLKDDMDAREACFFPLCEVELHLPMEVGDYTDFYASLSHATNIGSMFRPDNPLMPNWKHLPVGYHGRASSIVVSGTPIVRPAGQTIAADGADPTDGNVRLLDYELEVAFVMGPGNEMGDRIDIESSRDHLFGVMLMNDW
;
A
#
# COMPACT_ATOMS: atom_id res chain seq x y z
N MET A 1 12.24 -18.02 -9.67
CA MET A 1 12.19 -17.37 -8.35
C MET A 1 12.78 -15.98 -8.49
N ASN A 2 12.14 -14.96 -7.93
CA ASN A 2 12.67 -13.60 -7.94
C ASN A 2 13.89 -13.56 -7.00
N VAL A 3 15.09 -13.27 -7.52
CA VAL A 3 16.33 -13.24 -6.74
C VAL A 3 16.26 -12.26 -5.56
N THR A 4 15.41 -11.24 -5.64
CA THR A 4 15.20 -10.25 -4.57
C THR A 4 14.47 -10.80 -3.35
N ASN A 5 13.91 -12.02 -3.43
CA ASN A 5 13.20 -12.67 -2.32
C ASN A 5 14.01 -13.81 -1.69
N ASP A 6 15.29 -13.96 -2.05
CA ASP A 6 16.14 -14.96 -1.40
C ASP A 6 16.32 -14.62 0.09
N PRO A 7 15.95 -15.52 1.02
CA PRO A 7 16.04 -15.27 2.45
C PRO A 7 17.48 -15.10 2.95
N ASN A 8 18.49 -15.44 2.15
CA ASN A 8 19.90 -15.25 2.50
C ASN A 8 20.46 -13.88 2.11
N LEU A 9 19.70 -13.04 1.40
CA LEU A 9 20.12 -11.67 1.12
C LEU A 9 20.18 -10.85 2.41
N THR A 10 21.25 -10.07 2.54
CA THR A 10 21.45 -9.10 3.62
C THR A 10 21.69 -7.72 3.03
N SER A 11 21.34 -6.69 3.81
CA SER A 11 21.61 -5.30 3.46
C SER A 11 22.83 -4.75 4.21
N TRP A 12 23.49 -3.76 3.62
CA TRP A 12 24.47 -2.94 4.36
C TRP A 12 23.80 -1.94 5.32
N ILE A 13 22.46 -1.83 5.30
CA ILE A 13 21.68 -1.20 6.38
C ILE A 13 21.49 -2.24 7.49
N ASP A 14 22.20 -2.08 8.61
CA ASP A 14 22.26 -3.10 9.67
C ASP A 14 20.89 -3.43 10.27
N SER A 15 20.06 -2.41 10.53
CA SER A 15 18.70 -2.54 11.09
C SER A 15 17.78 -3.40 10.22
N ALA A 16 18.02 -3.47 8.91
CA ALA A 16 17.24 -4.31 7.99
C ALA A 16 17.53 -5.81 8.12
N ASN A 17 18.63 -6.19 8.80
CA ASN A 17 19.02 -7.57 9.03
C ASN A 17 18.54 -8.11 10.39
N GLU A 18 17.88 -7.28 11.19
CA GLU A 18 17.38 -7.68 12.51
C GLU A 18 16.21 -8.68 12.40
N THR A 19 16.18 -9.64 13.31
CA THR A 19 15.11 -10.65 13.34
C THR A 19 13.77 -9.99 13.69
N GLY A 20 12.77 -10.19 12.84
CA GLY A 20 11.44 -9.59 13.03
C GLY A 20 11.33 -8.16 12.53
N CYS A 21 12.34 -7.63 11.82
CA CYS A 21 12.22 -6.38 11.09
C CYS A 21 11.11 -6.51 10.02
N ASP A 22 10.19 -5.55 9.98
CA ASP A 22 9.15 -5.48 8.94
C ASP A 22 9.70 -5.05 7.58
N PHE A 23 10.84 -4.35 7.56
CA PHE A 23 11.45 -3.78 6.36
C PHE A 23 12.81 -4.40 6.01
N PRO A 24 12.93 -5.74 5.89
CA PRO A 24 14.18 -6.34 5.43
C PRO A 24 14.36 -6.10 3.93
N ILE A 25 15.53 -6.44 3.39
CA ILE A 25 15.84 -6.28 1.95
C ILE A 25 14.89 -7.10 1.04
N GLN A 26 14.20 -8.08 1.59
CA GLN A 26 13.18 -8.88 0.90
C GLN A 26 11.80 -8.19 0.84
N ASN A 27 11.53 -7.15 1.63
CA ASN A 27 10.25 -6.45 1.58
C ASN A 27 10.28 -5.29 0.58
N LEU A 28 11.06 -4.24 0.86
CA LEU A 28 11.18 -3.03 0.02
C LEU A 28 9.80 -2.41 -0.38
N PRO A 29 8.94 -2.06 0.59
CA PRO A 29 7.65 -1.45 0.29
C PRO A 29 7.82 0.01 -0.14
N PHE A 30 6.94 0.47 -1.02
CA PHE A 30 6.89 1.85 -1.47
C PHE A 30 5.95 2.68 -0.59
N GLY A 31 6.32 3.93 -0.36
CA GLY A 31 5.49 4.91 0.34
C GLY A 31 5.73 6.33 -0.16
N LEU A 32 4.94 7.27 0.36
CA LEU A 32 5.11 8.69 0.12
C LEU A 32 5.44 9.37 1.46
N PHE A 33 6.46 10.23 1.45
CA PHE A 33 6.92 10.90 2.67
C PHE A 33 7.36 12.33 2.42
N THR A 34 7.37 13.14 3.47
CA THR A 34 8.05 14.44 3.54
C THR A 34 9.14 14.40 4.60
N VAL A 35 10.07 15.35 4.54
CA VAL A 35 11.17 15.47 5.50
C VAL A 35 11.07 16.80 6.22
N ALA A 36 11.56 16.87 7.46
CA ALA A 36 11.51 18.11 8.23
C ALA A 36 12.15 19.29 7.48
N GLY A 37 11.39 20.36 7.31
CA GLY A 37 11.84 21.57 6.59
C GLY A 37 11.67 21.51 5.07
N ASP A 38 11.11 20.44 4.50
CA ASP A 38 10.72 20.35 3.09
C ASP A 38 9.38 19.63 2.92
N ASP A 39 8.35 20.42 2.63
CA ASP A 39 6.97 19.96 2.46
C ASP A 39 6.73 19.24 1.12
N ARG A 40 7.76 19.09 0.26
CA ARG A 40 7.61 18.39 -1.02
C ARG A 40 7.48 16.87 -0.79
N PRO A 41 6.35 16.24 -1.16
CA PRO A 41 6.20 14.79 -1.07
C PRO A 41 7.19 14.07 -1.99
N ARG A 42 7.70 12.94 -1.52
CA ARG A 42 8.71 12.11 -2.20
C ARG A 42 8.31 10.66 -2.15
N ILE A 43 8.53 9.94 -3.24
CA ILE A 43 8.39 8.48 -3.26
C ILE A 43 9.62 7.87 -2.59
N GLY A 44 9.39 6.98 -1.62
CA GLY A 44 10.44 6.29 -0.88
C GLY A 44 10.25 4.79 -0.82
N VAL A 45 11.34 4.09 -0.54
CA VAL A 45 11.34 2.66 -0.22
C VAL A 45 11.87 2.46 1.20
N ALA A 46 11.11 1.77 2.05
CA ALA A 46 11.55 1.48 3.41
C ALA A 46 12.58 0.33 3.44
N ILE A 47 13.61 0.48 4.29
CA ILE A 47 14.65 -0.52 4.54
C ILE A 47 15.19 -0.35 5.96
N GLY A 48 14.97 -1.34 6.82
CA GLY A 48 15.29 -1.24 8.24
C GLY A 48 14.58 -0.05 8.90
N ASP A 49 15.34 0.78 9.58
CA ASP A 49 14.93 2.05 10.19
C ASP A 49 15.10 3.27 9.26
N MET A 50 15.28 3.05 7.96
CA MET A 50 15.55 4.09 6.96
C MET A 50 14.51 4.10 5.84
N VAL A 51 14.40 5.25 5.16
CA VAL A 51 13.67 5.43 3.91
C VAL A 51 14.64 5.92 2.84
N MET A 52 14.64 5.24 1.68
CA MET A 52 15.44 5.58 0.52
C MET A 52 14.62 6.41 -0.48
N ASP A 53 15.04 7.65 -0.76
CA ASP A 53 14.39 8.59 -1.70
C ASP A 53 14.64 8.18 -3.16
N CYS A 54 13.60 7.69 -3.83
CA CYS A 54 13.69 7.22 -5.21
C CYS A 54 14.06 8.33 -6.21
N GLY A 55 13.53 9.53 -6.01
CA GLY A 55 13.85 10.69 -6.85
C GLY A 55 15.29 11.15 -6.68
N ALA A 56 15.84 11.06 -5.46
CA ALA A 56 17.25 11.36 -5.20
C ALA A 56 18.19 10.36 -5.88
N LEU A 57 17.85 9.07 -5.85
CA LEU A 57 18.59 8.03 -6.60
C LEU A 57 18.60 8.34 -8.10
N GLY A 58 17.44 8.69 -8.67
CA GLY A 58 17.30 9.07 -10.08
C GLY A 58 18.18 10.25 -10.45
N ARG A 59 18.19 11.33 -9.65
CA ARG A 59 19.04 12.52 -9.90
C ARG A 59 20.54 12.23 -9.83
N ARG A 60 20.95 11.17 -9.12
CA ARG A 60 22.34 10.72 -9.05
C ARG A 60 22.70 9.71 -10.15
N GLY A 61 21.76 9.40 -11.06
CA GLY A 61 21.96 8.41 -12.11
C GLY A 61 22.00 6.97 -11.61
N LEU A 62 21.66 6.72 -10.34
CA LEU A 62 21.73 5.38 -9.74
C LEU A 62 20.68 4.43 -10.30
N LEU A 63 19.72 4.91 -11.08
CA LEU A 63 18.68 4.11 -11.73
C LEU A 63 18.89 3.97 -13.26
N ASP A 64 19.85 4.69 -13.84
CA ASP A 64 19.92 4.91 -15.30
C ASP A 64 20.20 3.64 -16.11
N ASP A 65 21.03 2.74 -15.57
CA ASP A 65 21.44 1.51 -16.27
C ASP A 65 20.42 0.37 -16.18
N HIS A 66 19.36 0.53 -15.37
CA HIS A 66 18.42 -0.57 -15.06
C HIS A 66 16.95 -0.17 -15.19
N CYS A 67 16.62 1.11 -15.07
CA CYS A 67 15.25 1.61 -15.10
C CYS A 67 15.03 2.51 -16.32
N GLU A 68 13.98 2.21 -17.09
CA GLU A 68 13.58 3.06 -18.21
C GLU A 68 13.29 4.51 -17.78
N PRO A 69 13.48 5.51 -18.66
CA PRO A 69 13.20 6.91 -18.34
C PRO A 69 11.83 7.13 -17.70
N ALA A 70 10.77 6.50 -18.23
CA ALA A 70 9.42 6.63 -17.70
C ALA A 70 9.30 6.20 -16.23
N ALA A 71 10.00 5.13 -15.82
CA ALA A 71 10.01 4.70 -14.41
C ALA A 71 10.80 5.68 -13.53
N ARG A 72 11.92 6.21 -14.04
CA ARG A 72 12.72 7.20 -13.30
C ARG A 72 11.96 8.50 -13.08
N ASP A 73 11.26 8.96 -14.12
CA ASP A 73 10.43 10.17 -14.07
C ASP A 73 9.25 9.99 -13.10
N ALA A 74 8.53 8.86 -13.20
CA ALA A 74 7.42 8.54 -12.31
C ALA A 74 7.86 8.44 -10.83
N LEU A 75 9.04 7.86 -10.56
CA LEU A 75 9.61 7.79 -9.21
C LEU A 75 10.07 9.14 -8.65
N ALA A 76 10.22 10.17 -9.49
CA ALA A 76 10.50 11.54 -9.07
C ALA A 76 9.21 12.35 -8.82
N GLY A 77 8.04 11.75 -9.02
CA GLY A 77 6.74 12.36 -8.79
C GLY A 77 6.37 12.53 -7.31
N THR A 78 5.19 13.11 -7.07
CA THR A 78 4.64 13.40 -5.74
C THR A 78 3.51 12.44 -5.33
N SER A 79 3.26 11.40 -6.11
CA SER A 79 2.33 10.30 -5.79
C SER A 79 2.77 9.04 -6.53
N LEU A 80 2.41 7.85 -6.04
CA LEU A 80 2.75 6.59 -6.72
C LEU A 80 1.98 6.37 -8.02
N ASN A 81 0.90 7.12 -8.31
CA ASN A 81 -0.05 6.83 -9.39
C ASN A 81 0.61 6.59 -10.75
N GLU A 82 1.56 7.45 -11.17
CA GLU A 82 2.25 7.29 -12.45
C GLU A 82 3.10 6.01 -12.47
N PHE A 83 3.79 5.70 -11.37
CA PHE A 83 4.59 4.48 -11.25
C PHE A 83 3.72 3.22 -11.22
N LEU A 84 2.56 3.28 -10.55
CA LEU A 84 1.56 2.21 -10.56
C LEU A 84 1.04 1.96 -11.99
N ALA A 85 0.82 3.01 -12.79
CA ALA A 85 0.31 2.86 -14.15
C ALA A 85 1.28 2.16 -15.13
N LEU A 86 2.60 2.15 -14.85
CA LEU A 86 3.60 1.54 -15.74
C LEU A 86 3.55 0.01 -15.79
N GLY A 87 3.05 -0.62 -14.73
CA GLY A 87 2.87 -2.05 -14.68
C GLY A 87 4.12 -2.88 -14.32
N ARG A 88 3.89 -4.18 -14.33
CA ARG A 88 4.75 -5.17 -13.65
C ARG A 88 6.19 -5.24 -14.12
N MET A 89 6.45 -4.93 -15.39
CA MET A 89 7.81 -4.94 -15.94
C MET A 89 8.65 -3.86 -15.24
N HIS A 90 8.15 -2.62 -15.17
CA HIS A 90 8.83 -1.51 -14.52
C HIS A 90 8.94 -1.72 -13.01
N TRP A 91 7.90 -2.22 -12.35
CA TRP A 91 7.95 -2.50 -10.91
C TRP A 91 9.06 -3.49 -10.55
N ARG A 92 9.22 -4.55 -11.37
CA ARG A 92 10.27 -5.55 -11.18
C ARG A 92 11.65 -4.96 -11.42
N ALA A 93 11.84 -4.22 -12.51
CA ALA A 93 13.12 -3.59 -12.80
C ALA A 93 13.55 -2.65 -11.66
N VAL A 94 12.64 -1.80 -11.17
CA VAL A 94 12.92 -0.93 -10.03
C VAL A 94 13.25 -1.73 -8.79
N ARG A 95 12.44 -2.74 -8.43
CA ARG A 95 12.72 -3.60 -7.27
C ARG A 95 14.08 -4.29 -7.35
N GLU A 96 14.43 -4.85 -8.49
CA GLU A 96 15.72 -5.50 -8.73
C GLU A 96 16.87 -4.51 -8.53
N ARG A 97 16.72 -3.29 -9.05
CA ARG A 97 17.72 -2.24 -8.88
C ARG A 97 17.85 -1.79 -7.42
N MET A 98 16.74 -1.53 -6.74
CA MET A 98 16.74 -1.14 -5.33
C MET A 98 17.37 -2.22 -4.45
N SER A 99 16.99 -3.49 -4.67
CA SER A 99 17.59 -4.63 -3.98
C SER A 99 19.10 -4.69 -4.23
N ALA A 100 19.56 -4.55 -5.48
CA ALA A 100 20.98 -4.56 -5.82
C ALA A 100 21.75 -3.44 -5.10
N LEU A 101 21.24 -2.20 -5.11
CA LEU A 101 21.86 -1.07 -4.42
C LEU A 101 21.97 -1.25 -2.91
N LEU A 102 21.06 -2.02 -2.31
CA LEU A 102 20.98 -2.25 -0.86
C LEU A 102 21.76 -3.48 -0.37
N ARG A 103 22.22 -4.35 -1.25
CA ARG A 103 22.90 -5.60 -0.89
C ARG A 103 24.26 -5.38 -0.24
N SER A 104 24.54 -6.14 0.83
CA SER A 104 25.82 -6.10 1.56
C SER A 104 27.07 -6.33 0.69
N ASP A 105 26.93 -7.10 -0.39
CA ASP A 105 28.00 -7.49 -1.32
C ASP A 105 28.13 -6.56 -2.54
N MET A 106 27.35 -5.48 -2.61
CA MET A 106 27.41 -4.48 -3.68
C MET A 106 27.81 -3.10 -3.11
N PRO A 107 29.10 -2.71 -3.20
CA PRO A 107 29.61 -1.53 -2.50
C PRO A 107 29.20 -0.18 -3.11
N VAL A 108 28.57 -0.16 -4.29
CA VAL A 108 28.34 1.07 -5.09
C VAL A 108 27.72 2.19 -4.26
N LEU A 109 26.63 1.92 -3.55
CA LEU A 109 25.97 2.91 -2.70
C LEU A 109 26.50 2.88 -1.25
N LYS A 110 26.97 1.72 -0.78
CA LYS A 110 27.51 1.54 0.57
C LYS A 110 28.71 2.45 0.84
N ASP A 111 29.61 2.57 -0.12
CA ASP A 111 30.89 3.28 0.02
C ASP A 111 30.82 4.75 -0.43
N ASP A 112 29.69 5.18 -1.02
CA ASP A 112 29.42 6.56 -1.42
C ASP A 112 28.67 7.32 -0.31
N MET A 113 29.44 7.95 0.58
CA MET A 113 28.89 8.71 1.72
C MET A 113 27.99 9.87 1.26
N ASP A 114 28.39 10.61 0.24
CA ASP A 114 27.62 11.75 -0.28
C ASP A 114 26.28 11.29 -0.86
N ALA A 115 26.24 10.14 -1.55
CA ALA A 115 25.00 9.56 -2.03
C ALA A 115 24.12 9.06 -0.89
N ARG A 116 24.70 8.42 0.13
CA ARG A 116 23.96 7.96 1.30
C ARG A 116 23.28 9.10 2.04
N GLU A 117 24.02 10.17 2.35
CA GLU A 117 23.46 11.35 3.03
C GLU A 117 22.35 12.03 2.23
N ALA A 118 22.42 11.99 0.90
CA ALA A 118 21.41 12.63 0.04
C ALA A 118 20.21 11.76 -0.30
N CYS A 119 20.33 10.43 -0.17
CA CYS A 119 19.30 9.48 -0.62
C CYS A 119 18.59 8.77 0.53
N PHE A 120 19.08 8.85 1.77
CA PHE A 120 18.47 8.15 2.91
C PHE A 120 18.07 9.10 4.01
N PHE A 121 16.90 8.84 4.59
CA PHE A 121 16.37 9.55 5.75
C PHE A 121 16.00 8.55 6.84
N PRO A 122 16.27 8.83 8.12
CA PRO A 122 15.76 8.01 9.21
C PRO A 122 14.23 7.96 9.16
N LEU A 123 13.65 6.77 9.25
CA LEU A 123 12.18 6.56 9.20
C LEU A 123 11.46 7.32 10.32
N CYS A 124 12.12 7.54 11.46
CA CYS A 124 11.59 8.32 12.58
C CYS A 124 11.61 9.84 12.36
N GLU A 125 12.27 10.33 11.31
CA GLU A 125 12.40 11.75 10.99
C GLU A 125 11.58 12.16 9.75
N VAL A 126 10.83 11.23 9.16
CA VAL A 126 9.94 11.50 8.03
C VAL A 126 8.48 11.49 8.46
N GLU A 127 7.65 12.25 7.74
CA GLU A 127 6.20 12.19 7.86
C GLU A 127 5.64 11.39 6.69
N LEU A 128 4.88 10.32 6.98
CA LEU A 128 4.28 9.45 5.97
C LEU A 128 2.91 9.96 5.53
N HIS A 129 2.65 9.87 4.23
CA HIS A 129 1.40 10.33 3.59
C HIS A 129 0.67 9.17 2.93
N LEU A 130 -0.59 9.41 2.54
CA LEU A 130 -1.29 8.47 1.66
C LEU A 130 -0.48 8.35 0.35
N PRO A 131 -0.10 7.13 -0.07
CA PRO A 131 0.95 6.98 -1.08
C PRO A 131 0.47 7.27 -2.51
N MET A 132 -0.84 7.39 -2.71
CA MET A 132 -1.48 7.57 -4.01
C MET A 132 -2.77 8.36 -3.86
N GLU A 133 -3.17 9.02 -4.95
CA GLU A 133 -4.52 9.54 -5.10
C GLU A 133 -5.45 8.37 -5.41
N VAL A 134 -6.48 8.16 -4.57
CA VAL A 134 -7.44 7.07 -4.76
C VAL A 134 -8.59 7.57 -5.62
N GLY A 135 -8.66 7.09 -6.86
CA GLY A 135 -9.78 7.38 -7.76
C GLY A 135 -11.07 6.72 -7.28
N ASP A 136 -11.04 5.40 -7.15
CA ASP A 136 -12.16 4.58 -6.68
C ASP A 136 -11.70 3.62 -5.58
N TYR A 137 -12.61 3.36 -4.64
CA TYR A 137 -12.46 2.36 -3.59
C TYR A 137 -13.64 1.38 -3.67
N THR A 138 -13.33 0.09 -3.70
CA THR A 138 -14.31 -0.99 -3.68
C THR A 138 -13.99 -1.90 -2.51
N ASP A 139 -15.02 -2.17 -1.71
CA ASP A 139 -14.93 -3.08 -0.59
C ASP A 139 -15.62 -4.41 -0.93
N PHE A 140 -14.99 -5.52 -0.56
CA PHE A 140 -15.43 -6.87 -0.86
C PHE A 140 -15.75 -7.66 0.40
N TYR A 141 -16.88 -8.35 0.36
CA TYR A 141 -17.38 -9.18 1.44
C TYR A 141 -16.91 -10.64 1.33
N ALA A 142 -15.60 -10.85 1.25
CA ALA A 142 -15.01 -12.12 0.80
C ALA A 142 -14.64 -13.13 1.91
N SER A 143 -14.82 -12.79 3.19
CA SER A 143 -14.53 -13.69 4.31
C SER A 143 -15.76 -14.56 4.67
N LEU A 144 -15.66 -15.88 4.45
CA LEU A 144 -16.74 -16.82 4.79
C LEU A 144 -17.11 -16.78 6.27
N SER A 145 -16.10 -16.70 7.14
CA SER A 145 -16.29 -16.66 8.60
C SER A 145 -17.00 -15.39 9.02
N HIS A 146 -16.55 -14.23 8.52
CA HIS A 146 -17.21 -12.96 8.80
C HIS A 146 -18.67 -12.99 8.28
N ALA A 147 -18.87 -13.42 7.02
CA ALA A 147 -20.19 -13.49 6.41
C ALA A 147 -21.16 -14.43 7.14
N THR A 148 -20.65 -15.55 7.63
CA THR A 148 -21.42 -16.51 8.43
C THR A 148 -21.78 -15.92 9.78
N ASN A 149 -20.82 -15.29 10.49
CA ASN A 149 -21.03 -14.72 11.82
C ASN A 149 -22.09 -13.62 11.80
N ILE A 150 -21.97 -12.63 10.90
CA ILE A 150 -22.97 -11.58 10.72
C ILE A 150 -24.31 -12.20 10.30
N GLY A 151 -24.29 -13.09 9.30
CA GLY A 151 -25.48 -13.77 8.82
C GLY A 151 -26.25 -14.49 9.93
N SER A 152 -25.56 -15.16 10.86
CA SER A 152 -26.17 -15.91 11.96
C SER A 152 -26.85 -15.03 12.99
N MET A 153 -26.45 -13.76 13.13
CA MET A 153 -27.14 -12.81 14.03
C MET A 153 -28.55 -12.45 13.52
N PHE A 154 -28.78 -12.51 12.20
CA PHE A 154 -30.07 -12.18 11.58
C PHE A 154 -30.85 -13.40 11.09
N ARG A 155 -30.15 -14.44 10.63
CA ARG A 155 -30.69 -15.66 10.01
C ARG A 155 -29.90 -16.89 10.48
N PRO A 156 -30.07 -17.32 11.74
CA PRO A 156 -29.25 -18.37 12.34
C PRO A 156 -29.26 -19.70 11.55
N ASP A 157 -30.39 -20.07 10.96
CA ASP A 157 -30.53 -21.31 10.20
C ASP A 157 -29.96 -21.24 8.77
N ASN A 158 -29.88 -20.04 8.18
CA ASN A 158 -29.41 -19.80 6.82
C ASN A 158 -28.62 -18.48 6.76
N PRO A 159 -27.40 -18.45 7.31
CA PRO A 159 -26.67 -17.20 7.53
C PRO A 159 -26.25 -16.52 6.22
N LEU A 160 -25.86 -17.32 5.22
CA LEU A 160 -25.38 -16.83 3.92
C LEU A 160 -26.54 -16.62 2.95
N MET A 161 -26.52 -15.50 2.25
CA MET A 161 -27.39 -15.28 1.10
C MET A 161 -26.99 -16.20 -0.07
N PRO A 162 -27.92 -16.61 -0.94
CA PRO A 162 -27.63 -17.58 -2.01
C PRO A 162 -26.49 -17.16 -2.95
N ASN A 163 -26.37 -15.87 -3.25
CA ASN A 163 -25.37 -15.34 -4.19
C ASN A 163 -23.93 -15.39 -3.67
N TRP A 164 -23.71 -15.42 -2.36
CA TRP A 164 -22.39 -15.22 -1.75
C TRP A 164 -21.34 -16.24 -2.22
N LYS A 165 -21.76 -17.50 -2.45
CA LYS A 165 -20.87 -18.56 -2.93
C LYS A 165 -20.66 -18.56 -4.46
N HIS A 166 -21.33 -17.67 -5.18
CA HIS A 166 -21.32 -17.65 -6.64
C HIS A 166 -20.61 -16.43 -7.24
N LEU A 167 -20.43 -15.36 -6.45
CA LEU A 167 -19.68 -14.18 -6.84
C LEU A 167 -19.08 -13.50 -5.59
N PRO A 168 -17.93 -12.80 -5.72
CA PRO A 168 -17.41 -11.98 -4.64
C PRO A 168 -18.28 -10.74 -4.50
N VAL A 169 -19.21 -10.76 -3.54
CA VAL A 169 -20.09 -9.62 -3.26
C VAL A 169 -19.21 -8.43 -2.85
N GLY A 170 -19.50 -7.26 -3.39
CA GLY A 170 -18.79 -6.02 -3.06
C GLY A 170 -19.61 -4.79 -3.42
N TYR A 171 -19.13 -3.63 -2.98
CA TYR A 171 -19.80 -2.34 -3.17
C TYR A 171 -18.79 -1.20 -3.31
N HIS A 172 -19.22 -0.07 -3.85
CA HIS A 172 -18.38 1.12 -3.93
C HIS A 172 -18.30 1.79 -2.56
N GLY A 173 -17.08 1.89 -2.02
CA GLY A 173 -16.80 2.65 -0.82
C GLY A 173 -16.57 4.13 -1.12
N ARG A 174 -16.08 4.88 -0.13
CA ARG A 174 -15.84 6.32 -0.26
C ARG A 174 -14.35 6.66 -0.29
N ALA A 175 -13.82 6.91 -1.50
CA ALA A 175 -12.40 7.24 -1.69
C ALA A 175 -11.95 8.51 -0.92
N SER A 176 -12.81 9.54 -0.84
CA SER A 176 -12.47 10.83 -0.22
C SER A 176 -12.21 10.77 1.30
N SER A 177 -12.57 9.68 1.96
CA SER A 177 -12.40 9.48 3.41
C SER A 177 -11.32 8.45 3.75
N ILE A 178 -10.57 7.96 2.76
CA ILE A 178 -9.39 7.13 3.01
C ILE A 178 -8.29 8.03 3.54
N VAL A 179 -7.77 7.69 4.70
CA VAL A 179 -6.73 8.46 5.40
C VAL A 179 -5.57 7.56 5.79
N VAL A 180 -4.38 8.15 5.88
CA VAL A 180 -3.16 7.44 6.31
C VAL A 180 -3.24 7.07 7.79
N SER A 181 -2.56 5.99 8.17
CA SER A 181 -2.41 5.54 9.56
C SER A 181 -2.00 6.70 10.48
N GLY A 182 -2.56 6.73 11.70
CA GLY A 182 -2.34 7.79 12.68
C GLY A 182 -3.32 8.96 12.58
N THR A 183 -4.08 9.08 11.49
CA THR A 183 -5.13 10.11 11.38
C THR A 183 -6.25 9.86 12.40
N PRO A 184 -6.59 10.82 13.28
CA PRO A 184 -7.68 10.65 14.24
C PRO A 184 -9.05 10.56 13.54
N ILE A 185 -9.86 9.57 13.92
CA ILE A 185 -11.23 9.41 13.43
C ILE A 185 -12.22 9.97 14.44
N VAL A 186 -13.06 10.90 13.99
CA VAL A 186 -14.12 11.49 14.81
C VAL A 186 -15.33 10.57 14.80
N ARG A 187 -15.85 10.23 15.99
CA ARG A 187 -17.09 9.46 16.12
C ARG A 187 -18.21 10.14 15.33
N PRO A 188 -18.85 9.45 14.37
CA PRO A 188 -19.87 10.06 13.54
C PRO A 188 -21.17 10.28 14.32
N ALA A 189 -21.92 11.28 13.88
CA ALA A 189 -23.31 11.50 14.26
C ALA A 189 -24.22 11.18 13.06
N GLY A 190 -25.41 10.69 13.34
CA GLY A 190 -26.40 10.37 12.32
C GLY A 190 -27.68 9.79 12.90
N GLN A 191 -28.54 9.31 12.00
CA GLN A 191 -29.83 8.74 12.37
C GLN A 191 -29.71 7.28 12.80
N THR A 192 -30.32 6.92 13.93
CA THR A 192 -30.39 5.54 14.43
C THR A 192 -31.80 5.19 14.90
N ILE A 193 -32.17 3.92 14.74
CA ILE A 193 -33.41 3.34 15.28
C ILE A 193 -33.01 2.44 16.45
N ALA A 194 -33.43 2.80 17.67
CA ALA A 194 -32.99 2.11 18.89
C ALA A 194 -33.69 0.75 19.11
N ALA A 195 -34.87 0.58 18.53
CA ALA A 195 -35.66 -0.65 18.60
C ALA A 195 -36.63 -0.72 17.42
N ASP A 196 -36.99 -1.93 17.00
CA ASP A 196 -37.94 -2.16 15.91
C ASP A 196 -39.26 -1.40 16.15
N GLY A 197 -39.67 -0.60 15.16
CA GLY A 197 -40.90 0.20 15.21
C GLY A 197 -40.79 1.56 15.92
N ALA A 198 -39.62 1.94 16.43
CA ALA A 198 -39.38 3.29 16.94
C ALA A 198 -39.08 4.31 15.81
N ASP A 199 -39.35 5.58 16.07
CA ASP A 199 -38.94 6.67 15.18
C ASP A 199 -37.41 6.84 15.19
N PRO A 200 -36.78 7.20 14.06
CA PRO A 200 -35.35 7.47 14.00
C PRO A 200 -34.98 8.68 14.86
N THR A 201 -33.82 8.60 15.51
CA THR A 201 -33.26 9.68 16.33
C THR A 201 -31.90 10.11 15.81
N ASP A 202 -31.61 11.42 15.87
CA ASP A 202 -30.31 11.99 15.51
C ASP A 202 -29.38 12.04 16.72
N GLY A 203 -28.11 11.70 16.54
CA GLY A 203 -27.09 11.78 17.58
C GLY A 203 -25.83 10.96 17.27
N ASN A 204 -24.91 10.90 18.24
CA ASN A 204 -23.67 10.13 18.08
C ASN A 204 -23.94 8.63 17.94
N VAL A 205 -23.22 7.98 17.03
CA VAL A 205 -23.23 6.52 16.87
C VAL A 205 -22.84 5.85 18.19
N ARG A 206 -23.65 4.86 18.61
CA ARG A 206 -23.43 4.08 19.85
C ARG A 206 -22.61 2.81 19.63
N LEU A 207 -22.65 2.26 18.43
CA LEU A 207 -21.94 1.04 18.00
C LEU A 207 -20.94 1.45 16.92
N LEU A 208 -19.83 2.05 17.34
CA LEU A 208 -18.69 2.29 16.43
C LEU A 208 -17.82 1.04 16.50
N ASP A 209 -17.42 0.51 15.35
CA ASP A 209 -16.67 -0.75 15.27
C ASP A 209 -15.42 -0.56 14.41
N TYR A 210 -14.74 -1.65 14.11
CA TYR A 210 -13.64 -1.73 13.17
C TYR A 210 -13.78 -2.99 12.33
N GLU A 211 -13.33 -2.94 11.08
CA GLU A 211 -13.19 -4.11 10.23
C GLU A 211 -11.73 -4.27 9.82
N LEU A 212 -11.10 -5.38 10.25
CA LEU A 212 -9.71 -5.70 9.90
C LEU A 212 -9.65 -6.21 8.46
N GLU A 213 -8.97 -5.47 7.60
CA GLU A 213 -8.90 -5.76 6.18
C GLU A 213 -7.50 -5.66 5.58
N VAL A 214 -7.39 -6.20 4.36
CA VAL A 214 -6.24 -6.02 3.47
C VAL A 214 -6.76 -5.43 2.17
N ALA A 215 -6.30 -4.22 1.84
CA ALA A 215 -6.61 -3.57 0.57
C ALA A 215 -5.56 -3.97 -0.47
N PHE A 216 -6.01 -4.27 -1.69
CA PHE A 216 -5.13 -4.45 -2.84
C PHE A 216 -4.96 -3.13 -3.58
N VAL A 217 -3.71 -2.80 -3.92
CA VAL A 217 -3.39 -1.63 -4.73
C VAL A 217 -3.33 -2.04 -6.19
N MET A 218 -4.15 -1.37 -7.01
CA MET A 218 -4.21 -1.62 -8.44
C MET A 218 -3.08 -0.88 -9.17
N GLY A 219 -2.60 -1.49 -10.24
CA GLY A 219 -1.61 -0.96 -11.17
C GLY A 219 -2.25 -0.43 -12.45
N PRO A 220 -1.82 -0.90 -13.65
CA PRO A 220 -2.50 -0.56 -14.89
C PRO A 220 -3.99 -0.91 -14.82
N GLY A 221 -4.85 0.00 -15.28
CA GLY A 221 -6.27 -0.24 -15.40
C GLY A 221 -6.64 -1.09 -16.62
N ASN A 222 -7.89 -0.95 -17.03
CA ASN A 222 -8.45 -1.50 -18.26
C ASN A 222 -9.35 -0.44 -18.93
N GLU A 223 -9.52 -0.52 -20.23
CA GLU A 223 -10.44 0.36 -20.96
C GLU A 223 -11.91 0.04 -20.60
N MET A 224 -12.78 1.05 -20.67
CA MET A 224 -14.20 0.87 -20.38
C MET A 224 -14.84 -0.11 -21.37
N GLY A 225 -15.40 -1.19 -20.85
CA GLY A 225 -16.01 -2.26 -21.64
C GLY A 225 -15.10 -3.46 -21.87
N ASP A 226 -13.80 -3.33 -21.61
CA ASP A 226 -12.84 -4.42 -21.73
C ASP A 226 -12.61 -5.08 -20.37
N ARG A 227 -12.87 -6.39 -20.28
CA ARG A 227 -12.72 -7.15 -19.05
C ARG A 227 -11.27 -7.60 -18.86
N ILE A 228 -10.80 -7.56 -17.61
CA ILE A 228 -9.56 -8.25 -17.20
C ILE A 228 -9.87 -9.73 -16.99
N ASP A 229 -9.19 -10.60 -17.73
CA ASP A 229 -9.30 -12.04 -17.55
C ASP A 229 -8.56 -12.50 -16.27
N ILE A 230 -9.02 -13.58 -15.65
CA ILE A 230 -8.48 -14.05 -14.37
C ILE A 230 -7.00 -14.42 -14.48
N GLU A 231 -6.58 -14.94 -15.64
CA GLU A 231 -5.20 -15.31 -15.95
C GLU A 231 -4.25 -14.11 -15.95
N SER A 232 -4.72 -12.91 -16.35
CA SER A 232 -3.91 -11.68 -16.40
C SER A 232 -4.11 -10.78 -15.18
N SER A 233 -5.11 -11.03 -14.34
CA SER A 233 -5.44 -10.21 -13.15
C SER A 233 -4.25 -9.83 -12.28
N ARG A 234 -3.27 -10.73 -12.12
CA ARG A 234 -2.05 -10.48 -11.31
C ARG A 234 -1.12 -9.43 -11.88
N ASP A 235 -1.21 -9.10 -13.16
CA ASP A 235 -0.41 -8.05 -13.77
C ASP A 235 -0.98 -6.65 -13.48
N HIS A 236 -2.21 -6.59 -12.98
CA HIS A 236 -2.89 -5.37 -12.52
C HIS A 236 -2.81 -5.16 -11.01
N LEU A 237 -2.22 -6.09 -10.25
CA LEU A 237 -2.07 -6.00 -8.79
C LEU A 237 -0.64 -5.56 -8.44
N PHE A 238 -0.49 -4.33 -7.94
CA PHE A 238 0.80 -3.79 -7.54
C PHE A 238 1.26 -4.33 -6.19
N GLY A 239 0.40 -4.22 -5.19
CA GLY A 239 0.75 -4.50 -3.80
C GLY A 239 -0.46 -4.57 -2.90
N VAL A 240 -0.22 -4.55 -1.59
CA VAL A 240 -1.25 -4.60 -0.56
C VAL A 240 -0.97 -3.59 0.55
N MET A 241 -2.03 -3.19 1.26
CA MET A 241 -1.97 -2.37 2.46
C MET A 241 -2.89 -2.96 3.53
N LEU A 242 -2.60 -2.69 4.80
CA LEU A 242 -3.57 -2.92 5.86
C LEU A 242 -4.65 -1.85 5.78
N MET A 243 -5.89 -2.23 6.04
CA MET A 243 -7.03 -1.32 6.04
C MET A 243 -7.89 -1.58 7.28
N ASN A 244 -8.41 -0.49 7.85
CA ASN A 244 -9.46 -0.53 8.86
C ASN A 244 -10.66 0.23 8.27
N ASP A 245 -11.75 -0.48 7.98
CA ASP A 245 -13.03 0.13 7.64
C ASP A 245 -13.82 0.37 8.96
N TRP A 246 -14.10 1.64 9.27
CA TRP A 246 -14.56 2.10 10.60
C TRP A 246 -16.09 2.19 10.74
#